data_AF-A0A956Q7G6-F1
#
_entry.id   AF-A0A956Q7G6-F1
#
_cell.length_a   1.000
_cell.length_b   1.000
_cell.length_c   1.000
_cell.angle_alpha   90.00
_cell.angle_beta   90.00
_cell.angle_gamma   90.00
#
_symmetry.space_group_name_H-M   'P 1'
#
loop_
_entity.id
_entity.type
_entity.pdbx_description
1 polymer ?
#
loop_
_entity_poly.entity_id
_entity_poly.type
_entity_poly.pdbx_seq_one_letter_code
_entity_poly.pdbx_strand_id
1 'polypeptide(L)'
;MPLRSLFILTLAALCCGSARAESLNYHVEKIALEARGLQLALAADESSTWGRQTASDDLRRLQSTAEAFSQSLEADPKPSFEEATQFLVQLEVAAARVRTSREIAGYEAEQQLAVDRMLMEAKEARRNLTAQREAAERQQASRSTPRFSLGLSFGRPWGWGYPYYYPRYRYYPSYG
;
A
#
# COMPACT_ATOMS: atom_id res chain seq x y z
N MET A 1 39.30 8.91 -11.31
CA MET A 1 38.06 8.58 -12.08
C MET A 1 36.84 8.16 -11.23
N PRO A 2 36.50 8.79 -10.08
CA PRO A 2 35.33 8.36 -9.27
C PRO A 2 33.99 9.07 -9.60
N LEU A 3 34.02 10.18 -10.34
CA LEU A 3 32.83 11.03 -10.57
C LEU A 3 31.76 10.39 -11.47
N ARG A 4 32.17 9.55 -12.43
CA ARG A 4 31.23 8.90 -13.37
C ARG A 4 30.37 7.84 -12.68
N SER A 5 30.93 7.11 -11.72
CA SER A 5 30.23 6.05 -10.99
C SER A 5 29.18 6.60 -10.01
N LEU A 6 29.45 7.75 -9.38
CA LEU A 6 28.49 8.44 -8.51
C LEU A 6 27.30 8.99 -9.30
N PHE A 7 27.54 9.53 -10.50
CA PHE A 7 26.48 10.08 -11.36
C PHE A 7 25.50 9.00 -11.87
N ILE A 8 26.00 7.81 -12.18
CA ILE A 8 25.16 6.69 -12.66
C ILE A 8 24.28 6.15 -11.52
N LEU A 9 24.82 6.07 -10.29
CA LEU A 9 24.07 5.61 -9.12
C LEU A 9 22.97 6.59 -8.70
N THR A 10 23.19 7.90 -8.81
CA THR A 10 22.16 8.90 -8.51
C THR A 10 21.06 8.93 -9.56
N LEU A 11 21.41 8.81 -10.85
CA LEU A 11 20.43 8.69 -11.94
C LEU A 11 19.57 7.42 -11.81
N ALA A 12 20.18 6.26 -11.53
CA ALA A 12 19.44 5.02 -11.35
C ALA A 12 18.50 5.05 -10.13
N ALA A 13 18.92 5.70 -9.03
CA ALA A 13 18.08 5.87 -7.84
C ALA A 13 16.92 6.85 -8.08
N LEU A 14 17.13 7.91 -8.89
CA LEU A 14 16.05 8.83 -9.27
C LEU A 14 15.00 8.16 -10.15
N CYS A 15 15.43 7.43 -11.19
CA CYS A 15 14.52 6.76 -12.14
C CYS A 15 13.71 5.64 -11.47
N CYS A 16 14.30 4.90 -10.52
CA CYS A 16 13.57 3.88 -9.77
C CYS A 16 12.52 4.46 -8.81
N GLY A 17 12.72 5.70 -8.34
CA GLY A 17 11.75 6.38 -7.47
C GLY A 17 10.53 6.89 -8.24
N SER A 18 10.74 7.51 -9.40
CA SER A 18 9.67 8.06 -10.23
C SER A 18 8.77 6.96 -10.82
N ALA A 19 9.37 5.91 -11.38
CA ALA A 19 8.62 4.80 -11.99
C ALA A 19 7.68 4.07 -11.00
N ARG A 20 7.97 4.13 -9.70
CA ARG A 20 7.18 3.47 -8.65
C ARG A 20 6.00 4.29 -8.17
N ALA A 21 6.18 5.61 -8.07
CA ALA A 21 5.09 6.55 -7.78
C ALA A 21 4.10 6.57 -8.95
N GLU A 22 4.61 6.58 -10.19
CA GLU A 22 3.82 6.49 -11.42
C GLU A 22 2.98 5.19 -11.48
N SER A 23 3.57 4.05 -11.11
CA SER A 23 2.84 2.77 -11.07
C SER A 23 1.70 2.79 -10.05
N LEU A 24 1.93 3.30 -8.84
CA LEU A 24 0.88 3.39 -7.82
C LEU A 24 -0.24 4.32 -8.28
N ASN A 25 0.10 5.49 -8.83
CA ASN A 25 -0.89 6.44 -9.35
C ASN A 25 -1.72 5.82 -10.49
N TYR A 26 -1.08 5.09 -11.40
CA TYR A 26 -1.77 4.38 -12.50
C TYR A 26 -2.88 3.44 -12.00
N HIS A 27 -2.60 2.59 -11.00
CA HIS A 27 -3.61 1.67 -10.47
C HIS A 27 -4.77 2.42 -9.83
N VAL A 28 -4.49 3.50 -9.11
CA VAL A 28 -5.48 4.30 -8.39
C VAL A 28 -6.37 5.07 -9.38
N GLU A 29 -5.79 5.72 -10.39
CA GLU A 29 -6.54 6.40 -11.45
C GLU A 29 -7.42 5.44 -12.23
N LYS A 30 -6.91 4.24 -12.54
CA LYS A 30 -7.67 3.21 -13.24
C LYS A 30 -8.91 2.79 -12.46
N ILE A 31 -8.80 2.62 -11.14
CA ILE A 31 -9.95 2.33 -10.26
C ILE A 31 -10.98 3.46 -10.34
N ALA A 32 -10.55 4.73 -10.28
CA ALA A 32 -11.46 5.87 -10.35
C ALA A 32 -12.24 5.90 -11.68
N LEU A 33 -11.54 5.67 -12.81
CA LEU A 33 -12.15 5.65 -14.14
C LEU A 33 -13.12 4.48 -14.32
N GLU A 34 -12.74 3.27 -13.91
CA GLU A 34 -13.60 2.08 -14.00
C GLU A 34 -14.84 2.23 -13.09
N ALA A 35 -14.67 2.76 -11.88
CA ALA A 35 -15.77 3.00 -10.96
C ALA A 35 -16.78 4.01 -11.53
N ARG A 36 -16.28 5.11 -12.09
CA ARG A 36 -17.11 6.13 -12.75
C ARG A 36 -17.86 5.56 -13.96
N GLY A 37 -17.19 4.76 -14.78
CA GLY A 37 -17.81 4.10 -15.94
C GLY A 37 -18.95 3.17 -15.52
N LEU A 38 -18.73 2.38 -14.46
CA LEU A 38 -19.74 1.45 -13.96
C LEU A 38 -20.93 2.15 -13.31
N GLN A 39 -20.70 3.28 -12.64
CA GLN A 39 -21.79 4.12 -12.14
C GLN A 39 -22.67 4.67 -13.25
N LEU A 40 -22.08 5.15 -14.34
CA LEU A 40 -22.84 5.64 -15.49
C LEU A 40 -23.67 4.51 -16.12
N ALA A 41 -23.10 3.30 -16.21
CA ALA A 41 -23.83 2.13 -16.68
C ALA A 41 -25.01 1.76 -15.77
N LEU A 42 -24.83 1.82 -14.44
CA LEU A 42 -25.90 1.58 -13.48
C LEU A 42 -26.99 2.65 -13.52
N ALA A 43 -26.62 3.91 -13.74
CA ALA A 43 -27.55 5.03 -13.82
C ALA A 43 -28.37 5.05 -15.12
N ALA A 44 -27.85 4.44 -16.20
CA ALA A 44 -28.55 4.30 -17.46
C ALA A 44 -29.67 3.25 -17.43
N ASP A 45 -29.67 2.36 -16.43
CA ASP A 45 -30.73 1.39 -16.22
C ASP A 45 -31.86 2.01 -15.39
N GLU A 46 -33.05 2.12 -15.98
CA GLU A 46 -34.23 2.73 -15.35
C GLU A 46 -34.78 1.91 -14.16
N SER A 47 -34.33 0.66 -13.99
CA SER A 47 -34.73 -0.21 -12.89
C SER A 47 -33.93 0.04 -11.61
N SER A 48 -34.24 1.15 -10.93
CA SER A 48 -33.64 1.50 -9.63
C SER A 48 -34.14 0.57 -8.52
N THR A 49 -33.38 -0.49 -8.23
CA THR A 49 -33.54 -1.32 -7.03
C THR A 49 -32.68 -0.77 -5.89
N TRP A 50 -33.09 -1.01 -4.64
CA TRP A 50 -32.29 -0.64 -3.46
C TRP A 50 -30.85 -1.21 -3.52
N GLY A 51 -30.69 -2.43 -4.04
CA GLY A 51 -29.37 -3.06 -4.23
C GLY A 51 -28.49 -2.28 -5.20
N ARG A 52 -29.03 -1.84 -6.35
CA ARG A 52 -28.30 -1.04 -7.34
C ARG A 52 -27.96 0.36 -6.82
N GLN A 53 -28.87 0.98 -6.06
CA GLN A 53 -28.59 2.26 -5.42
C GLN A 53 -27.44 2.16 -4.42
N THR A 54 -27.47 1.14 -3.56
CA THR A 54 -26.38 0.85 -2.60
C THR A 54 -25.06 0.62 -3.31
N ALA A 55 -25.06 -0.15 -4.39
CA ALA A 55 -23.86 -0.43 -5.16
C ALA A 55 -23.31 0.81 -5.88
N SER A 56 -24.20 1.67 -6.41
CA SER A 56 -23.82 2.97 -6.98
C SER A 56 -23.17 3.89 -5.94
N ASP A 57 -23.72 3.95 -4.73
CA ASP A 57 -23.16 4.74 -3.62
C ASP A 57 -21.80 4.20 -3.16
N ASP A 58 -21.63 2.88 -3.07
CA ASP A 58 -20.35 2.28 -2.72
C ASP A 58 -19.29 2.48 -3.82
N LEU A 59 -19.66 2.40 -5.10
CA LEU A 59 -18.79 2.77 -6.21
C LEU A 59 -18.40 4.25 -6.16
N ARG A 60 -19.31 5.14 -5.72
CA ARG A 60 -19.03 6.57 -5.59
C ARG A 60 -17.95 6.80 -4.55
N ARG A 61 -18.07 6.08 -3.42
CA ARG A 61 -17.07 6.14 -2.36
C ARG A 61 -15.73 5.62 -2.86
N LEU A 62 -15.71 4.46 -3.52
CA LEU A 62 -14.48 3.90 -4.11
C LEU A 62 -13.81 4.88 -5.08
N GLN A 63 -14.58 5.46 -6.00
CA GLN A 63 -14.11 6.48 -6.93
C GLN A 63 -13.53 7.69 -6.17
N SER A 64 -14.29 8.28 -5.25
CA SER A 64 -13.86 9.48 -4.52
C SER A 64 -12.60 9.25 -3.69
N THR A 65 -12.44 8.07 -3.10
CA THR A 65 -11.24 7.69 -2.35
C THR A 65 -10.05 7.51 -3.29
N ALA A 66 -10.27 6.88 -4.45
CA ALA A 66 -9.23 6.74 -5.47
C ALA A 66 -8.79 8.11 -6.02
N GLU A 67 -9.73 8.99 -6.37
CA GLU A 67 -9.43 10.35 -6.83
C GLU A 67 -8.68 11.16 -5.78
N ALA A 68 -9.11 11.11 -4.50
CA ALA A 68 -8.41 11.79 -3.42
C ALA A 68 -6.97 11.28 -3.23
N PHE A 69 -6.76 9.97 -3.40
CA PHE A 69 -5.42 9.40 -3.31
C PHE A 69 -4.55 9.80 -4.50
N SER A 70 -5.09 9.74 -5.72
CA SER A 70 -4.38 10.19 -6.93
C SER A 70 -4.00 11.68 -6.82
N GLN A 71 -4.91 12.55 -6.40
CA GLN A 71 -4.62 13.97 -6.17
C GLN A 71 -3.55 14.17 -5.10
N SER A 72 -3.53 13.34 -4.04
CA SER A 72 -2.47 13.38 -3.04
C SER A 72 -1.11 13.00 -3.63
N LEU A 73 -1.06 12.03 -4.54
CA LEU A 73 0.16 11.61 -5.23
C LEU A 73 0.64 12.65 -6.26
N GLU A 74 -0.28 13.37 -6.88
CA GLU A 74 0.06 14.49 -7.76
C GLU A 74 0.63 15.68 -6.97
N ALA A 75 0.02 16.00 -5.82
CA ALA A 75 0.44 17.10 -4.95
C ALA A 75 1.79 16.82 -4.27
N ASP A 76 1.99 15.59 -3.78
CA ASP A 76 3.27 15.10 -3.30
C ASP A 76 3.60 13.75 -3.97
N PRO A 77 4.50 13.76 -4.96
CA PRO A 77 4.94 12.54 -5.66
C PRO A 77 5.64 11.51 -4.77
N LYS A 78 6.02 11.88 -3.53
CA LYS A 78 6.67 11.00 -2.57
C LYS A 78 6.01 11.15 -1.20
N PRO A 79 4.72 10.77 -1.07
CA PRO A 79 4.03 10.87 0.20
C PRO A 79 4.73 10.00 1.24
N SER A 80 4.58 10.35 2.50
CA SER A 80 5.08 9.49 3.57
C SER A 80 4.40 8.12 3.51
N PHE A 81 5.10 7.07 3.97
CA PHE A 81 4.53 5.72 4.01
C PHE A 81 3.24 5.67 4.82
N GLU A 82 3.15 6.45 5.90
CA GLU A 82 1.97 6.53 6.75
C GLU A 82 0.77 7.11 6.00
N GLU A 83 0.94 8.24 5.32
CA GLU A 83 -0.11 8.87 4.49
C GLU A 83 -0.59 7.93 3.39
N ALA A 84 0.33 7.35 2.61
CA ALA A 84 -0.02 6.40 1.56
C ALA A 84 -0.78 5.17 2.09
N THR A 85 -0.41 4.71 3.30
CA THR A 85 -1.11 3.59 3.96
C THR A 85 -2.53 3.98 4.35
N GLN A 86 -2.74 5.19 4.88
CA GLN A 86 -4.08 5.65 5.25
C GLN A 86 -5.03 5.70 4.05
N PHE A 87 -4.58 6.24 2.91
CA PHE A 87 -5.37 6.25 1.68
C PHE A 87 -5.68 4.83 1.18
N LEU A 88 -4.70 3.93 1.19
CA LEU A 88 -4.94 2.54 0.79
C LEU A 88 -5.91 1.81 1.71
N VAL A 89 -5.86 2.04 3.03
CA VAL A 89 -6.84 1.46 3.96
C VAL A 89 -8.24 1.95 3.63
N GLN A 90 -8.41 3.23 3.34
CA GLN A 90 -9.72 3.76 2.91
C GLN A 90 -10.17 3.13 1.58
N LEU A 91 -9.25 2.98 0.62
CA LEU A 91 -9.52 2.36 -0.67
C LEU A 91 -9.95 0.89 -0.50
N GLU A 92 -9.30 0.14 0.39
CA GLU A 92 -9.64 -1.24 0.72
C GLU A 92 -11.01 -1.37 1.40
N VAL A 93 -11.33 -0.46 2.32
CA VAL A 93 -12.65 -0.42 2.95
C VAL A 93 -13.73 -0.14 1.91
N ALA A 94 -13.50 0.80 1.00
CA ALA A 94 -14.43 1.08 -0.09
C ALA A 94 -14.56 -0.12 -1.05
N ALA A 95 -13.45 -0.77 -1.40
CA ALA A 95 -13.43 -1.97 -2.22
C ALA A 95 -14.20 -3.14 -1.56
N ALA A 96 -14.04 -3.32 -0.25
CA ALA A 96 -14.78 -4.34 0.50
C ALA A 96 -16.30 -4.08 0.50
N ARG A 97 -16.72 -2.81 0.56
CA ARG A 97 -18.13 -2.43 0.41
C ARG A 97 -18.65 -2.74 -0.98
N VAL A 98 -17.94 -2.35 -2.03
CA VAL A 98 -18.29 -2.69 -3.42
C VAL A 98 -18.42 -4.20 -3.62
N ARG A 99 -17.52 -4.99 -3.02
CA ARG A 99 -17.62 -6.46 -3.05
C ARG A 99 -18.91 -6.97 -2.41
N THR A 100 -19.34 -6.36 -1.31
CA THR A 100 -20.56 -6.75 -0.60
C THR A 100 -21.80 -6.32 -1.40
N SER A 101 -21.82 -5.09 -1.92
CA SER A 101 -22.94 -4.59 -2.71
C SER A 101 -23.06 -5.29 -4.07
N ARG A 102 -21.96 -5.86 -4.60
CA ARG A 102 -21.96 -6.75 -5.77
C ARG A 102 -22.95 -7.91 -5.68
N GLU A 103 -23.09 -8.51 -4.50
CA GLU A 103 -23.93 -9.69 -4.29
C GLU A 103 -25.43 -9.36 -4.33
N ILE A 104 -25.78 -8.11 -4.05
CA ILE A 104 -27.17 -7.64 -3.95
C ILE A 104 -27.61 -6.77 -5.15
N ALA A 105 -26.66 -6.23 -5.93
CA ALA A 105 -26.94 -5.35 -7.06
C ALA A 105 -27.53 -6.07 -8.28
N GLY A 106 -27.30 -7.38 -8.39
CA GLY A 106 -27.70 -8.16 -9.57
C GLY A 106 -26.95 -7.73 -10.83
N TYR A 107 -25.64 -7.48 -10.71
CA TYR A 107 -24.80 -7.07 -11.84
C TYR A 107 -24.80 -8.09 -12.98
N GLU A 108 -24.75 -7.59 -14.21
CA GLU A 108 -24.48 -8.40 -15.39
C GLU A 108 -23.04 -8.93 -15.40
N ALA A 109 -22.78 -9.99 -16.18
CA ALA A 109 -21.46 -10.62 -16.21
C ALA A 109 -20.32 -9.64 -16.54
N GLU A 110 -20.54 -8.70 -17.47
CA GLU A 110 -19.54 -7.69 -17.82
C GLU A 110 -19.27 -6.70 -16.67
N GLN A 111 -20.31 -6.30 -15.95
CA GLN A 111 -20.22 -5.42 -14.79
C GLN A 111 -19.51 -6.12 -13.62
N GLN A 112 -19.76 -7.41 -13.42
CA GLN A 112 -19.05 -8.22 -12.43
C GLN A 112 -17.55 -8.29 -12.73
N LEU A 113 -17.17 -8.49 -14.00
CA LEU A 113 -15.77 -8.50 -14.42
C LEU A 113 -15.10 -7.14 -14.23
N ALA A 114 -15.81 -6.03 -14.46
CA ALA A 114 -15.30 -4.69 -14.17
C ALA A 114 -15.07 -4.50 -12.67
N VAL A 115 -16.00 -4.92 -11.82
CA VAL A 115 -15.81 -4.91 -10.36
C VAL A 115 -14.60 -5.75 -9.95
N ASP A 116 -14.46 -6.96 -10.48
CA ASP A 116 -13.35 -7.85 -10.13
C ASP A 116 -11.99 -7.27 -10.56
N ARG A 117 -11.93 -6.58 -11.70
CA ARG A 117 -10.74 -5.82 -12.12
C ARG A 117 -10.40 -4.72 -11.12
N MET A 118 -11.34 -3.85 -10.78
CA MET A 118 -11.11 -2.79 -9.77
C MET A 118 -10.60 -3.35 -8.43
N LEU A 119 -11.17 -4.46 -7.96
CA LEU A 119 -10.74 -5.12 -6.73
C LEU A 119 -9.33 -5.72 -6.83
N MET A 120 -8.93 -6.16 -8.02
CA MET A 120 -7.56 -6.61 -8.28
C MET A 120 -6.58 -5.45 -8.32
N GLU A 121 -6.91 -4.35 -8.99
CA GLU A 121 -6.10 -3.12 -9.03
C GLU A 121 -5.85 -2.56 -7.62
N ALA A 122 -6.87 -2.56 -6.75
CA ALA A 122 -6.71 -2.11 -5.36
C ALA A 122 -5.70 -2.98 -4.58
N LYS A 123 -5.68 -4.30 -4.83
CA LYS A 123 -4.69 -5.21 -4.23
C LYS A 123 -3.29 -4.98 -4.80
N GLU A 124 -3.18 -4.68 -6.09
CA GLU A 124 -1.91 -4.37 -6.74
C GLU A 124 -1.30 -3.08 -6.19
N ALA A 125 -2.11 -2.03 -5.99
CA ALA A 125 -1.68 -0.80 -5.34
C ALA A 125 -1.09 -1.09 -3.93
N ARG A 126 -1.73 -1.94 -3.13
CA ARG A 126 -1.21 -2.36 -1.81
C ARG A 126 0.10 -3.16 -1.92
N ARG A 127 0.17 -4.10 -2.86
CA ARG A 127 1.39 -4.90 -3.11
C ARG A 127 2.55 -4.00 -3.52
N ASN A 128 2.29 -2.98 -4.34
CA ASN A 128 3.31 -2.04 -4.76
C ASN A 128 3.85 -1.22 -3.59
N LEU A 129 2.97 -0.68 -2.72
CA LEU A 129 3.42 0.08 -1.54
C LEU A 129 4.22 -0.79 -0.56
N THR A 130 3.77 -2.02 -0.30
CA THR A 130 4.49 -2.94 0.59
C THR A 130 5.86 -3.33 0.02
N ALA A 131 5.95 -3.62 -1.28
CA ALA A 131 7.22 -3.87 -1.96
C ALA A 131 8.16 -2.65 -1.92
N GLN A 132 7.63 -1.43 -2.01
CA GLN A 132 8.42 -0.20 -1.85
C GLN A 132 9.03 -0.09 -0.46
N ARG A 133 8.26 -0.38 0.59
CA ARG A 133 8.74 -0.37 1.97
C ARG A 133 9.84 -1.41 2.18
N GLU A 134 9.63 -2.65 1.76
CA GLU A 134 10.64 -3.70 1.90
C GLU A 134 11.94 -3.33 1.17
N ALA A 135 11.84 -2.74 -0.03
CA ALA A 135 13.00 -2.28 -0.77
C ALA A 135 13.74 -1.15 -0.04
N ALA A 136 13.03 -0.21 0.58
CA ALA A 136 13.62 0.87 1.36
C ALA A 136 14.31 0.34 2.64
N GLU A 137 13.68 -0.59 3.35
CA GLU A 137 14.25 -1.24 4.53
C GLU A 137 15.52 -2.03 4.17
N ARG A 138 15.52 -2.78 3.05
CA ARG A 138 16.71 -3.50 2.56
C ARG A 138 17.85 -2.54 2.23
N GLN A 139 17.58 -1.38 1.62
CA GLN A 139 18.59 -0.36 1.36
C GLN A 139 19.18 0.24 2.63
N GLN A 140 18.36 0.49 3.65
CA GLN A 140 18.83 0.95 4.97
C GLN A 140 19.69 -0.11 5.65
N ALA A 141 19.24 -1.36 5.67
CA ALA A 141 19.99 -2.49 6.22
C ALA A 141 21.35 -2.70 5.53
N SER A 142 21.43 -2.44 4.22
CA SER A 142 22.66 -2.54 3.43
C SER A 142 23.64 -1.39 3.72
N ARG A 143 23.14 -0.21 4.06
CA ARG A 143 23.95 0.96 4.48
C ARG A 143 24.42 0.84 5.92
N SER A 144 23.64 0.21 6.79
CA SER A 144 24.10 -0.26 8.09
C SER A 144 24.90 -1.54 7.91
N THR A 145 26.08 -1.47 7.30
CA THR A 145 27.05 -2.56 7.45
C THR A 145 27.26 -2.72 8.96
N PRO A 146 26.94 -3.87 9.57
CA PRO A 146 27.38 -4.08 10.93
C PRO A 146 28.90 -4.03 10.86
N ARG A 147 29.51 -3.03 11.51
CA ARG A 147 30.91 -3.09 11.89
C ARG A 147 31.01 -4.21 12.93
N PHE A 148 30.91 -5.46 12.50
CA PHE A 148 31.62 -6.55 13.15
C PHE A 148 33.10 -6.24 12.92
N SER A 149 33.66 -5.39 13.79
CA SER A 149 35.07 -5.48 14.08
C SER A 149 35.26 -6.89 14.62
N LEU A 150 35.70 -7.80 13.75
CA LEU A 150 36.46 -8.97 14.16
C LEU A 150 37.79 -8.40 14.72
N GLY A 151 37.68 -7.77 15.89
CA GLY A 151 38.83 -7.46 16.71
C GLY A 151 39.39 -8.81 17.10
N LEU A 152 40.54 -9.15 16.53
CA LEU A 152 41.43 -10.18 17.04
C LEU A 152 41.81 -9.77 18.47
N SER A 153 40.93 -10.03 19.43
CA SER A 153 41.23 -9.99 20.86
C SER A 153 42.07 -11.23 21.17
N PHE A 154 43.34 -11.18 20.79
CA PHE A 154 44.37 -12.01 21.42
C PHE A 154 44.55 -11.51 22.86
N GLY A 155 43.81 -12.12 23.79
CA GLY A 155 44.10 -11.93 25.22
C GLY A 155 42.90 -12.08 26.15
N ARG A 156 42.51 -13.33 26.42
CA ARG A 156 42.28 -13.92 27.76
C ARG A 156 41.41 -15.18 27.65
N PRO A 157 41.93 -16.38 27.93
CA PRO A 157 41.13 -17.58 28.07
C PRO A 157 40.60 -17.69 29.52
N TRP A 158 39.44 -18.33 29.68
CA TRP A 158 38.78 -18.72 30.95
C TRP A 158 37.87 -17.67 31.59
N GLY A 159 36.56 -17.91 31.46
CA GLY A 159 35.52 -17.20 32.19
C GLY A 159 34.13 -17.71 31.82
N TRP A 160 33.79 -18.90 32.32
CA TRP A 160 32.43 -19.44 32.29
C TRP A 160 31.44 -18.43 32.90
N GLY A 161 30.35 -18.12 32.19
CA GLY A 161 29.28 -17.27 32.68
C GLY A 161 28.00 -17.47 31.87
N TYR A 162 27.15 -18.38 32.35
CA TYR A 162 25.83 -18.73 31.80
C TYR A 162 24.88 -17.51 31.67
N PRO A 163 23.89 -17.56 30.75
CA PRO A 163 22.96 -16.47 30.51
C PRO A 163 21.82 -16.46 31.54
N TYR A 164 21.71 -15.41 32.35
CA TYR A 164 20.51 -15.16 33.15
C TYR A 164 19.39 -14.62 32.26
N TYR A 165 18.43 -15.51 32.01
CA TYR A 165 17.06 -15.24 31.59
C TYR A 165 16.41 -14.24 32.56
N TYR A 166 16.00 -13.06 32.08
CA TYR A 166 15.08 -12.19 32.81
C TYR A 166 13.75 -12.14 32.04
N PRO A 167 12.65 -12.71 32.59
CA PRO A 167 11.31 -12.43 32.07
C PRO A 167 10.88 -11.03 32.54
N ARG A 168 10.61 -10.12 31.59
CA ARG A 168 9.93 -8.86 31.91
C ARG A 168 8.51 -9.17 32.39
N TYR A 169 8.27 -8.97 33.67
CA TYR A 169 6.96 -9.00 34.29
C TYR A 169 6.03 -7.95 33.66
N ARG A 170 4.82 -8.41 33.31
CA ARG A 170 3.69 -7.62 32.84
C ARG A 170 2.96 -7.07 34.06
N TYR A 171 2.98 -5.75 34.25
CA TYR A 171 2.24 -5.07 35.32
C TYR A 171 0.76 -5.00 34.92
N TYR A 172 -0.12 -5.58 35.73
CA TYR A 172 -1.57 -5.32 35.69
C TYR A 172 -1.93 -4.49 36.94
N PRO A 173 -2.52 -3.29 36.79
CA PRO A 173 -3.22 -2.66 37.90
C PRO A 173 -4.61 -3.29 38.04
N SER A 174 -4.86 -3.93 39.18
CA SER A 174 -6.19 -4.34 39.63
C SER A 174 -6.95 -3.12 40.17
N TYR A 175 -8.21 -3.00 39.78
CA TYR A 175 -9.18 -2.04 40.32
C TYR A 175 -9.43 -2.30 41.81
N GLY A 176 -9.50 -1.21 42.58
CA GLY A 176 -10.10 -1.11 43.91
C GLY A 176 -10.90 0.18 43.97
#